data_AF-Q818R7-F1
#
_entry.id   AF-Q818R7-F1
#
_cell.length_a   1.000
_cell.length_b   1.000
_cell.length_c   1.000
_cell.angle_alpha   90.00
_cell.angle_beta   90.00
_cell.angle_gamma   90.00
#
_symmetry.space_group_name_H-M   'P 1'
#
loop_
_entity.id
_entity.type
_entity.pdbx_description
1 polymer ?
#
loop_
_entity_poly.entity_id
_entity_poly.type
_entity_poly.pdbx_seq_one_letter_code
_entity_poly.pdbx_strand_id
1 'polypeptide(L)' 'MENKLSFEEAISQLEHLVSKLEQGDVPLEEAISYFKEGMELSKLCDEKLKNVQEQMAVILGEDGELEPFTALGDEA' A
#
# COMPACT_ATOMS: atom_id res chain seq x y z
N MET A 1 -16.01 -5.54 12.38
CA MET A 1 -15.17 -4.83 11.40
C MET A 1 -14.58 -5.89 10.51
N GLU A 2 -14.78 -5.82 9.20
CA GLU A 2 -14.13 -6.71 8.22
C GLU A 2 -12.65 -6.87 8.58
N ASN A 3 -12.15 -8.11 8.54
CA ASN A 3 -10.72 -8.43 8.62
C ASN A 3 -9.99 -7.76 7.44
N LYS A 4 -9.80 -6.43 7.50
CA LYS A 4 -8.93 -5.73 6.58
C LYS A 4 -7.52 -6.22 6.88
N LEU A 5 -6.92 -6.92 5.94
CA LEU A 5 -5.52 -7.32 5.97
C LEU A 5 -4.65 -6.17 6.46
N SER A 6 -3.66 -6.45 7.31
CA SER A 6 -2.61 -5.48 7.63
C SER A 6 -1.79 -5.14 6.38
N PHE A 7 -0.96 -4.10 6.45
CA PHE A 7 -0.05 -3.79 5.33
C PHE A 7 0.92 -4.96 5.09
N GLU A 8 1.47 -5.50 6.17
CA GLU A 8 2.42 -6.63 6.19
C GLU A 8 1.77 -7.91 5.62
N GLU A 9 0.50 -8.17 5.96
CA GLU A 9 -0.23 -9.31 5.41
C GLU A 9 -0.51 -9.13 3.91
N ALA A 10 -0.94 -7.93 3.50
CA ALA A 10 -1.26 -7.63 2.10
C ALA A 10 -0.01 -7.69 1.20
N ILE A 11 1.11 -7.11 1.66
CA ILE A 11 2.37 -7.15 0.89
C ILE A 11 2.93 -8.57 0.81
N SER A 12 2.86 -9.36 1.89
CA SER A 12 3.32 -10.74 1.89
C SER A 12 2.50 -11.62 0.92
N GLN A 13 1.18 -11.42 0.87
CA GLN A 13 0.33 -12.12 -0.11
C GLN A 13 0.66 -11.69 -1.55
N LEU A 14 0.89 -10.39 -1.77
CA LEU A 14 1.27 -9.88 -3.08
C LEU A 14 2.60 -10.50 -3.56
N GLU A 15 3.62 -10.54 -2.70
CA GLU A 15 4.91 -11.16 -2.99
C GLU A 15 4.76 -12.65 -3.35
N HIS A 16 3.89 -13.37 -2.64
CA HIS A 16 3.59 -14.77 -2.94
C HIS A 16 2.93 -14.95 -4.31
N LEU A 17 1.96 -14.11 -4.66
CA LEU A 17 1.31 -14.14 -5.98
C LEU A 17 2.31 -13.80 -7.10
N VAL A 18 3.15 -12.79 -6.90
CA VAL A 18 4.21 -12.43 -7.85
C VAL A 18 5.17 -13.60 -8.03
N SER A 19 5.62 -14.23 -6.93
CA SER A 19 6.51 -15.39 -7.01
C SER A 19 5.90 -16.55 -7.80
N LYS A 20 4.60 -16.82 -7.64
CA LYS A 20 3.90 -17.83 -8.46
C LYS A 20 3.84 -17.46 -9.94
N LEU A 21 3.54 -16.19 -10.25
CA LEU A 21 3.50 -15.71 -11.63
C LEU A 21 4.88 -15.79 -12.30
N GLU A 22 5.96 -15.49 -11.56
CA GLU A 22 7.33 -15.57 -12.04
C GLU A 22 7.82 -17.00 -12.29
N GLN A 23 7.30 -17.99 -11.54
CA GLN A 23 7.61 -19.41 -11.78
C GLN A 23 7.14 -19.89 -13.16
N GLY A 24 6.08 -19.28 -13.70
CA GLY A 24 5.61 -19.50 -15.08
C GLY A 24 5.00 -20.88 -15.36
N ASP A 25 4.84 -21.73 -14.33
CA ASP A 25 4.22 -23.04 -14.41
C ASP A 25 2.71 -23.03 -14.11
N VAL A 26 2.14 -21.84 -13.95
CA VAL A 26 0.71 -21.62 -13.69
C VAL A 26 -0.09 -21.62 -15.00
N PRO A 27 -1.24 -22.33 -15.09
CA PRO A 27 -2.15 -22.22 -16.21
C PRO A 27 -2.58 -20.76 -16.46
N LEU A 28 -2.82 -20.40 -17.73
CA LEU A 28 -3.17 -19.03 -18.12
C LEU A 28 -4.37 -18.46 -17.33
N GLU A 29 -5.41 -19.26 -17.11
CA GLU A 29 -6.59 -18.85 -16.36
C GLU A 29 -6.27 -18.53 -14.88
N GLU A 30 -5.42 -19.33 -14.25
CA GLU A 30 -4.94 -19.10 -12.89
C GLU A 30 -4.02 -17.87 -12.83
N ALA A 31 -3.13 -17.70 -13.81
CA ALA A 31 -2.28 -16.54 -13.92
C ALA A 31 -3.10 -15.23 -14.01
N ILE A 32 -4.19 -15.25 -14.78
CA ILE A 32 -5.13 -14.11 -14.85
C ILE A 32 -5.80 -13.86 -13.50
N SER A 33 -6.16 -14.92 -12.77
CA SER A 33 -6.75 -14.80 -11.43
C SER A 33 -5.76 -14.18 -10.43
N TYR A 34 -4.53 -14.70 -10.36
CA TYR A 34 -3.47 -14.15 -9.50
C TYR A 34 -3.11 -12.72 -9.86
N PHE A 35 -3.13 -12.37 -11.14
CA PHE A 35 -2.90 -10.99 -11.57
C PHE A 35 -3.99 -10.04 -11.03
N LYS A 36 -5.27 -10.43 -11.12
CA LYS A 36 -6.38 -9.61 -10.58
C LYS A 36 -6.27 -9.45 -9.07
N GLU A 37 -6.04 -10.55 -8.35
CA GLU A 37 -5.85 -10.52 -6.89
C GLU A 37 -4.63 -9.66 -6.51
N GLY A 38 -3.53 -9.79 -7.25
CA GLY A 38 -2.33 -8.98 -7.06
C GLY A 38 -2.58 -7.48 -7.29
N MET A 39 -3.41 -7.12 -8.28
CA MET A 39 -3.82 -5.71 -8.48
C MET A 39 -4.64 -5.17 -7.30
N GLU A 40 -5.56 -5.98 -6.75
CA GLU A 40 -6.36 -5.58 -5.58
C GLU A 40 -5.49 -5.41 -4.33
N LEU A 41 -4.56 -6.32 -4.09
CA LEU A 41 -3.59 -6.23 -2.99
C LEU A 41 -2.64 -5.03 -3.17
N SER A 42 -2.14 -4.80 -4.38
CA SER A 42 -1.28 -3.66 -4.69
C SER A 42 -2.00 -2.34 -4.40
N LYS A 43 -3.27 -2.21 -4.82
CA LYS A 43 -4.09 -1.05 -4.51
C LYS A 43 -4.32 -0.89 -3.00
N LEU A 44 -4.59 -1.98 -2.29
CA LEU A 44 -4.77 -1.95 -0.84
C LEU A 44 -3.49 -1.48 -0.11
N CYS A 45 -2.32 -1.94 -0.55
CA CYS A 45 -1.03 -1.50 -0.02
C CYS A 45 -0.81 0.01 -0.26
N ASP A 46 -1.08 0.49 -1.47
CA ASP A 46 -0.97 1.91 -1.82
C ASP A 46 -1.90 2.79 -0.97
N GLU A 47 -3.17 2.38 -0.81
CA GLU A 47 -4.14 3.09 0.04
C GLU A 47 -3.68 3.18 1.51
N LYS A 48 -3.10 2.10 2.05
CA LYS A 48 -2.57 2.09 3.41
C LYS A 48 -1.37 3.02 3.56
N LEU A 49 -0.42 2.94 2.63
CA LEU A 49 0.76 3.81 2.65
C LEU A 49 0.36 5.28 2.52
N LYS A 50 -0.56 5.59 1.59
CA LYS A 50 -1.10 6.94 1.41
C LYS A 50 -1.77 7.45 2.68
N ASN A 51 -2.57 6.62 3.35
CA ASN A 51 -3.22 7.01 4.61
C ASN A 51 -2.21 7.30 5.73
N VAL A 52 -1.10 6.55 5.79
CA VAL A 52 0.00 6.84 6.73
C VAL A 52 0.72 8.12 6.35
N GLN A 53 1.01 8.33 5.06
CA GLN A 53 1.64 9.55 4.55
C GLN A 53 0.79 10.80 4.85
N GLU A 54 -0.53 10.75 4.65
CA GLU A 54 -1.45 11.85 4.96
C GLU A 54 -1.46 12.17 6.46
N GLN A 55 -1.39 11.16 7.33
CA GLN A 55 -1.27 11.37 8.78
C GLN A 55 0.09 11.95 9.19
N MET A 56 1.16 11.60 8.48
CA MET A 56 2.50 12.16 8.73
C MET A 56 2.67 13.56 8.13
N ALA A 57 1.91 13.88 7.08
CA ALA A 57 1.94 15.18 6.43
C ALA A 57 1.30 16.29 7.27
N VAL A 58 0.78 15.98 8.46
CA VAL A 58 0.31 16.96 9.43
C VAL A 58 1.08 16.81 10.74
N ILE A 59 1.58 17.93 11.26
CA ILE A 59 2.19 18.03 12.60
C ILE A 59 1.37 18.95 13.48
N LEU A 60 1.54 18.84 14.80
CA LEU A 60 0.96 19.79 15.74
C LEU A 60 1.82 21.07 15.75
N GLY A 61 1.23 22.20 15.35
CA GLY A 61 1.83 23.53 15.42
C GLY A 61 1.95 24.04 16.86
N GLU A 62 2.64 25.17 17.05
CA GLU A 62 2.83 25.79 18.37
C GLU A 62 1.53 26.32 18.99
N ASP A 63 0.54 26.63 18.16
CA ASP A 63 -0.80 27.08 18.54
C ASP A 63 -1.75 25.92 18.90
N GLY A 64 -1.29 24.67 18.75
CA GLY A 64 -2.09 23.47 18.97
C GLY A 64 -3.00 23.10 17.78
N GLU A 65 -2.88 23.77 16.64
CA GLU A 65 -3.55 23.39 15.40
C GLU A 65 -2.71 22.40 14.59
N LEU A 66 -3.35 21.67 13.67
CA LEU A 66 -2.64 20.76 12.75
C LEU A 66 -2.12 21.56 11.55
N GLU A 67 -0.81 21.60 11.36
CA GLU A 67 -0.15 22.27 10.25
C GLU A 67 0.46 21.25 9.28
N PRO A 68 0.47 21.51 7.96
CA PRO A 68 1.19 20.66 7.01
C PRO A 68 2.67 20.53 7.39
N PHE A 69 3.18 19.31 7.45
CA PHE A 69 4.60 19.05 7.59
C PHE A 69 5.32 19.42 6.29
N THR A 70 5.86 20.63 6.24
CA THR A 70 6.82 21.03 5.21
C THR A 70 8.22 20.64 5.70
N ALA A 71 8.79 19.56 5.17
CA ALA A 71 10.22 19.33 5.36
C ALA A 71 10.98 20.53 4.77
N LEU A 72 11.94 21.08 5.51
CA LEU A 72 12.81 22.19 5.09
C LEU A 72 13.55 21.78 3.79
N GLY A 73 12.95 22.08 2.64
CA GLY A 73 13.38 21.56 1.33
C GLY A 73 12.35 21.69 0.21
N ASP A 74 11.07 21.88 0.53
CA ASP A 74 10.01 22.18 -0.47
C ASP A 74 9.88 23.69 -0.80
N GLU A 75 10.87 24.50 -0.42
CA GLU A 75 11.03 25.86 -0.97
C GLU A 75 11.79 25.75 -2.31
N ALA A 76 10.98 25.81 -3.38
CA ALA A 76 11.27 26.15 -4.78
C ALA A 76 12.69 26.64 -5.14
#